data_AF-A0A1G0IZU2-F1
#
_entry.id   AF-A0A1G0IZU2-F1
#
_cell.length_a   1.000
_cell.length_b   1.000
_cell.length_c   1.000
_cell.angle_alpha   90.00
_cell.angle_beta   90.00
_cell.angle_gamma   90.00
#
_symmetry.space_group_name_H-M   'P 1'
#
loop_
_entity.id
_entity.type
_entity.pdbx_description
1 polymer ?
#
loop_
_entity_poly.entity_id
_entity_poly.type
_entity_poly.pdbx_seq_one_letter_code
_entity_poly.pdbx_strand_id
1 'polypeptide(L)' 'MGQLNIHMTLHFQQNLTKFMRLRHIKTKAEAIRIAVQECLMRTAQLTKPHDFSTWLGLATQVPVRRKTRFQNDNDLWK' A
#
# COMPACT_ATOMS: atom_id res chain seq x y z
N MET A 1 9.61 -12.58 -3.63
CA MET A 1 9.36 -11.24 -4.19
C MET A 1 8.43 -11.39 -5.39
N GLY A 2 7.35 -10.61 -5.46
CA GLY A 2 6.42 -10.65 -6.59
C GLY A 2 7.00 -9.92 -7.82
N GLN A 3 6.74 -10.45 -9.01
CA GLN A 3 7.05 -9.79 -10.27
C GLN A 3 5.80 -9.05 -10.76
N LEU A 4 5.96 -7.77 -11.10
CA LEU A 4 4.91 -6.94 -11.70
C LEU A 4 5.27 -6.68 -13.15
N ASN A 5 4.47 -7.20 -14.09
CA ASN A 5 4.61 -6.91 -15.51
C ASN A 5 3.65 -5.78 -15.89
N ILE A 6 4.16 -4.70 -16.46
CA ILE A 6 3.37 -3.53 -16.84
C ILE A 6 3.63 -3.19 -18.30
N HIS A 7 2.57 -2.96 -19.06
CA HIS A 7 2.68 -2.36 -20.38
C HIS A 7 2.91 -0.86 -20.26
N MET A 8 4.01 -0.38 -20.83
CA MET A 8 4.37 1.04 -20.82
C MET A 8 3.96 1.72 -22.13
N THR A 9 3.39 2.90 -22.02
CA THR A 9 3.18 3.78 -23.18
C THR A 9 4.49 4.46 -23.58
N LEU A 10 4.59 4.90 -24.83
CA LEU A 10 5.77 5.61 -25.34
C LEU A 10 6.08 6.86 -24.50
N HIS A 11 5.06 7.63 -24.16
CA HIS A 11 5.19 8.83 -23.33
C HIS A 11 5.75 8.50 -21.94
N PHE A 12 5.27 7.41 -21.31
CA PHE A 12 5.79 6.97 -20.02
C PHE A 12 7.28 6.59 -20.12
N GLN A 13 7.67 5.88 -21.18
CA GLN A 13 9.07 5.47 -21.36
C GLN A 13 10.01 6.67 -21.54
N GLN A 14 9.58 7.71 -22.26
CA GLN A 14 10.35 8.94 -22.42
C GLN A 14 10.56 9.65 -21.07
N ASN A 15 9.49 9.76 -20.27
CA ASN A 15 9.57 10.39 -18.95
C ASN A 15 10.39 9.57 -17.96
N LEU A 16 10.29 8.24 -17.99
CA LEU A 16 11.12 7.35 -17.18
C LEU A 16 12.60 7.51 -17.54
N THR A 17 12.92 7.63 -18.82
CA THR A 17 14.30 7.84 -19.28
C THR A 17 14.85 9.19 -18.81
N LYS A 18 14.05 10.26 -18.88
CA LYS A 18 14.42 11.58 -18.33
C LYS A 18 14.67 11.50 -16.83
N PHE A 19 13.78 10.85 -16.09
CA PHE A 19 13.92 10.64 -14.65
C PHE A 19 15.20 9.88 -14.29
N MET A 20 15.48 8.78 -15.01
CA MET A 20 16.72 8.01 -14.83
C MET A 20 17.97 8.85 -15.05
N ARG A 21 18.00 9.68 -16.10
CA ARG A 21 19.13 10.58 -16.39
C ARG A 21 19.33 11.62 -15.29
N LEU A 22 18.25 12.27 -14.86
CA LEU A 22 18.31 13.31 -13.83
C LEU A 22 18.81 12.79 -12.48
N ARG A 23 18.55 11.51 -12.18
CA ARG A 23 18.90 10.88 -10.89
C ARG A 23 20.05 9.88 -10.99
N HIS A 24 20.73 9.80 -12.13
CA HIS A 24 21.83 8.86 -12.39
C HIS A 24 21.50 7.38 -12.09
N ILE A 25 20.25 6.98 -12.34
CA ILE A 25 19.78 5.61 -12.08
C ILE A 25 20.08 4.72 -13.30
N LYS A 26 20.72 3.58 -13.06
CA LYS A 26 21.21 2.69 -14.12
C LYS A 26 20.12 1.78 -14.69
N THR A 27 19.15 1.36 -13.87
CA THR A 27 18.14 0.37 -14.28
C THR A 27 16.72 0.91 -14.22
N LYS A 28 15.90 0.51 -15.21
CA LYS A 28 14.47 0.90 -15.26
C LYS A 28 13.71 0.40 -14.04
N ALA A 29 13.99 -0.83 -13.60
CA ALA A 29 13.31 -1.45 -12.45
C ALA A 29 13.57 -0.66 -11.16
N GLU A 30 14.80 -0.23 -10.93
CA GLU A 30 15.16 0.60 -9.77
C GLU A 30 14.50 1.97 -9.82
N ALA A 31 14.50 2.60 -11.00
CA ALA A 31 13.82 3.88 -11.19
C ALA A 31 12.31 3.79 -10.90
N ILE A 32 11.66 2.72 -11.33
CA ILE A 32 10.24 2.47 -11.05
C ILE A 32 10.03 2.25 -9.55
N ARG A 33 10.86 1.45 -8.88
CA ARG A 33 10.76 1.21 -7.43
C ARG A 33 10.86 2.52 -6.64
N ILE A 34 11.85 3.35 -6.96
CA ILE A 34 12.04 4.66 -6.31
C ILE A 34 10.82 5.55 -6.55
N ALA A 35 10.34 5.66 -7.79
CA ALA A 35 9.18 6.49 -8.12
C ALA A 35 7.91 6.03 -7.39
N VAL A 36 7.66 4.72 -7.30
CA VAL A 36 6.52 4.15 -6.56
C VAL A 36 6.65 4.41 -5.07
N GLN A 37 7.85 4.23 -4.51
CA GLN A 37 8.12 4.49 -3.10
C GLN A 37 7.90 5.98 -2.75
N GLU A 38 8.45 6.90 -3.55
CA GLU A 38 8.26 8.34 -3.34
C GLU A 38 6.77 8.73 -3.44
N CYS A 39 6.04 8.15 -4.40
CA CYS A 39 4.60 8.34 -4.53
C CYS A 39 3.87 7.88 -3.27
N LEU A 40 4.15 6.65 -2.81
CA LEU A 40 3.56 6.08 -1.60
C LEU A 40 3.83 6.94 -0.37
N MET A 41 5.06 7.42 -0.19
CA MET A 41 5.41 8.28 0.95
C MET A 41 4.62 9.60 0.92
N ARG A 42 4.47 10.21 -0.25
CA ARG A 42 3.66 11.44 -0.41
C ARG A 42 2.18 11.19 -0.16
N THR A 43 1.62 10.10 -0.68
CA THR A 43 0.21 9.77 -0.49
C THR A 43 -0.10 9.33 0.94
N ALA A 44 0.82 8.63 1.59
CA ALA A 44 0.68 8.20 2.98
C ALA A 44 0.63 9.38 3.96
N GLN A 45 1.40 10.44 3.69
CA GLN A 45 1.35 11.68 4.47
C GLN A 45 0.02 12.44 4.31
N LEU A 46 -0.69 12.22 3.20
CA LEU A 46 -1.95 12.90 2.88
C LEU A 46 -3.19 12.10 3.28
N THR A 47 -3.05 10.81 3.64
CA THR A 47 -4.19 9.95 3.91
C THR A 47 -4.52 9.93 5.40
N LYS A 48 -5.79 10.23 5.72
CA LYS A 48 -6.38 9.92 7.03
C LYS A 48 -6.21 8.42 7.34
N PRO A 49 -6.09 8.04 8.62
CA PRO A 49 -6.03 6.63 9.00
C PRO A 49 -7.18 5.88 8.32
N HIS A 50 -6.83 4.84 7.57
CA HIS A 50 -7.83 4.00 6.91
C HIS A 50 -8.62 3.26 7.98
N ASP A 51 -9.93 3.45 7.99
CA ASP A 51 -10.83 2.73 8.88
C ASP A 51 -11.16 1.36 8.26
N PHE A 52 -10.45 0.34 8.72
CA PHE A 52 -10.67 -1.06 8.34
C PHE A 52 -11.79 -1.72 9.14
N SER A 53 -12.57 -0.97 9.93
CA SER A 53 -13.71 -1.52 10.70
C SER A 53 -14.72 -2.25 9.81
N THR A 54 -14.85 -1.82 8.56
CA THR A 54 -15.72 -2.47 7.55
C THR A 54 -15.22 -3.82 7.07
N TRP A 55 -13.95 -4.17 7.33
CA TRP A 55 -13.37 -5.45 6.95
C TRP A 55 -13.51 -6.53 8.04
N LEU A 56 -13.84 -6.11 9.26
CA LEU A 56 -14.14 -7.03 10.36
C LEU A 56 -15.39 -7.86 10.00
N GLY A 57 -15.28 -9.19 10.10
CA GLY A 57 -16.40 -10.11 9.83
C GLY A 57 -16.65 -10.43 8.35
N LEU A 58 -15.92 -9.84 7.39
CA LEU A 58 -16.10 -10.16 5.96
C LEU A 58 -15.80 -11.63 5.62
N ALA A 59 -14.77 -12.21 6.22
CA ALA A 59 -14.40 -13.61 5.99
C ALA A 59 -15.39 -14.61 6.60
N THR A 60 -16.13 -14.20 7.64
CA THR A 60 -17.01 -15.09 8.41
C THR A 60 -18.50 -14.80 8.20
N GLN A 61 -18.85 -13.70 7.50
CA GLN A 61 -20.23 -13.17 7.36
C GLN A 61 -20.98 -12.99 8.69
N VAL A 62 -20.25 -12.96 9.83
CA VAL A 62 -20.85 -12.80 11.15
C VAL A 62 -20.94 -11.31 11.48
N PRO A 63 -22.10 -10.80 11.93
CA PRO A 63 -22.22 -9.41 12.36
C PRO A 63 -21.25 -9.13 13.51
N VAL A 64 -20.35 -8.17 13.30
CA VAL A 64 -19.35 -7.76 14.29
C VAL A 64 -20.09 -7.15 15.49
N ARG A 65 -20.12 -7.88 16.61
CA ARG A 65 -20.65 -7.34 17.87
C ARG A 65 -19.74 -6.22 18.36
N ARG A 66 -20.17 -4.96 18.20
CA ARG A 66 -19.46 -3.75 18.67
C ARG A 66 -19.23 -3.71 20.18
N LYS A 67 -19.99 -4.49 20.96
CA LYS A 67 -19.76 -4.74 22.39
C LYS A 67 -19.23 -6.16 22.54
N THR A 68 -17.93 -6.34 22.38
CA THR A 68 -17.27 -7.56 22.86
C THR A 68 -17.40 -7.60 24.38
N ARG A 69 -17.83 -8.75 24.92
CA ARG A 69 -17.95 -8.96 26.37
C ARG A 69 -16.58 -8.91 27.06
N PHE A 70 -15.52 -9.16 26.30
CA PHE A 70 -14.14 -9.22 26.72
C PHE A 70 -13.36 -8.16 25.92
N GLN A 71 -12.68 -7.24 26.61
CA GLN A 71 -11.88 -6.20 25.98
C GLN A 71 -10.44 -6.65 25.73
N ASN A 72 -9.98 -7.69 26.41
CA ASN A 72 -8.65 -8.29 26.29
C ASN A 72 -8.65 -9.74 26.82
N ASP A 73 -7.55 -10.47 26.60
CA ASP A 73 -7.40 -11.86 27.07
C ASP A 73 -7.46 -12.01 28.59
N ASN A 74 -7.22 -10.94 29.36
CA ASN A 74 -7.31 -11.00 30.82
C ASN A 74 -8.76 -11.04 31.31
N ASP A 75 -9.73 -10.55 30.53
CA ASP A 75 -11.16 -10.65 30.89
C ASP A 75 -11.69 -12.09 30.75
N LEU A 76 -10.99 -12.97 30.03
CA LEU A 76 -11.42 -14.36 29.80
C LEU A 76 -11.27 -15.27 31.02
N TRP A 77 -10.46 -14.87 32.00
CA TRP A 77 -10.07 -15.67 33.16
C TRP A 77 -10.61 -15.13 34.50
N LYS A 78 -11.57 -14.20 34.47
CA LYS A 78 -12.34 -13.74 35.64
C LYS A 78 -13.76 -14.30 35.62
#